data_AF-A0A088CS07-F1
#
_entry.id   AF-A0A088CS07-F1
#
_cell.length_a   1.000
_cell.length_b   1.000
_cell.length_c   1.000
_cell.angle_alpha   90.00
_cell.angle_beta   90.00
_cell.angle_gamma   90.00
#
_symmetry.space_group_name_H-M   'P 1'
#
loop_
_entity.id
_entity.type
_entity.pdbx_description
1 polymer ?
#
loop_
_entity_poly.entity_id
_entity_poly.type
_entity_poly.pdbx_seq_one_letter_code
_entity_poly.pdbx_strand_id
1 'polypeptide(L)'
;MQITSIRVSEYKGSSIKPMTKLDIDVSEIIKLVIIPFFNSMTWHSKKFLDFEDWKRVFMLKEKGLQHTEHGLKAIDEILMRMNNKRLSNSRHLLVDRESI
;
A
#
# COMPACT_ATOMS: atom_id res chain seq x y z
N MET A 1 -11.19 -18.44 4.82
CA MET A 1 -10.30 -18.37 6.00
C MET A 1 -9.40 -17.15 5.83
N GLN A 2 -9.71 -16.02 6.47
CA GLN A 2 -8.79 -14.89 6.48
C GLN A 2 -7.83 -15.10 7.64
N ILE A 3 -6.58 -15.42 7.33
CA ILE A 3 -5.50 -15.40 8.31
C ILE A 3 -5.31 -13.94 8.69
N THR A 4 -5.67 -13.59 9.92
CA THR A 4 -5.46 -12.28 10.55
C THR A 4 -4.46 -12.49 11.67
N SER A 5 -3.22 -12.09 11.47
CA SER A 5 -2.13 -12.28 12.41
C SER A 5 -1.06 -11.19 12.26
N ILE A 6 -0.47 -10.82 13.38
CA ILE A 6 0.83 -10.16 13.39
C ILE A 6 1.87 -11.27 13.42
N ARG A 7 2.80 -11.28 12.46
CA ARG A 7 3.85 -12.30 12.37
C ARG A 7 5.21 -11.64 12.37
N VAL A 8 6.13 -12.21 13.14
CA VAL A 8 7.55 -11.87 13.10
C VAL A 8 8.29 -13.11 12.59
N SER A 9 9.08 -12.93 11.54
CA SER A 9 9.87 -14.00 10.92
C SER A 9 11.34 -13.60 10.89
N GLU A 10 12.21 -14.50 11.34
CA GLU A 10 13.66 -14.35 11.22
C GLU A 10 14.20 -15.21 10.07
N TYR A 11 15.09 -14.62 9.27
CA TYR A 11 15.77 -15.28 8.18
C TYR A 11 17.26 -15.30 8.46
N LYS A 12 17.82 -16.50 8.64
CA LYS A 12 19.26 -16.75 8.82
C LYS A 12 19.69 -17.85 7.84
N GLY A 13 20.71 -17.57 7.03
CA GLY A 13 21.27 -18.53 6.08
C GLY A 13 22.73 -18.19 5.79
N SER A 14 23.54 -19.18 5.39
CA SER A 14 24.98 -19.00 5.15
C SER A 14 25.29 -17.97 4.05
N SER A 15 24.36 -17.72 3.13
CA SER A 15 24.48 -16.76 2.02
C SER A 15 23.53 -15.55 2.13
N ILE A 16 22.68 -15.48 3.16
CA ILE A 16 21.67 -14.43 3.32
C ILE A 16 22.03 -13.58 4.52
N LYS A 17 22.06 -12.25 4.34
CA LYS A 17 22.22 -11.32 5.46
C LYS A 17 21.09 -11.54 6.47
N PRO A 18 21.38 -11.68 7.78
CA PRO A 18 20.36 -11.83 8.80
C PRO A 18 19.29 -10.74 8.67
N MET A 19 18.03 -11.14 8.59
CA MET A 19 16.89 -10.24 8.42
C MET A 19 15.75 -10.65 9.33
N THR A 20 15.08 -9.66 9.94
CA THR A 20 13.81 -9.84 10.63
C THR A 20 12.71 -9.13 9.85
N LYS A 21 11.58 -9.79 9.67
CA LYS A 21 10.41 -9.26 8.98
C LYS A 21 9.23 -9.21 9.93
N LEU A 22 8.54 -8.06 9.97
CA LEU A 22 7.26 -7.88 10.63
C LEU A 22 6.16 -7.79 9.56
N ASP A 23 5.21 -8.72 9.60
CA ASP A 23 4.03 -8.74 8.74
C ASP A 23 2.78 -8.45 9.59
N ILE A 24 1.97 -7.49 9.14
CA ILE A 24 0.71 -7.09 9.79
C ILE A 24 -0.40 -7.19 8.73
N ASP A 25 -1.33 -8.14 8.91
CA ASP A 25 -2.48 -8.32 8.02
C ASP A 25 -3.84 -8.23 8.74
N VAL A 26 -3.85 -7.70 9.98
CA VAL A 26 -5.07 -7.47 10.77
C VAL A 26 -5.69 -6.11 10.42
N SER A 27 -6.83 -6.12 9.72
CA SER A 27 -7.50 -4.90 9.24
C SER A 27 -7.82 -3.89 10.34
N GLU A 28 -8.24 -4.34 11.51
CA GLU A 28 -8.55 -3.47 12.66
C GLU A 28 -7.30 -2.76 13.18
N ILE A 29 -6.18 -3.47 13.30
CA ILE A 29 -4.90 -2.88 13.69
C ILE A 29 -4.41 -1.91 12.61
N ILE A 30 -4.55 -2.29 11.34
CA ILE A 30 -4.20 -1.42 10.22
C ILE A 30 -5.00 -0.10 10.30
N LYS A 31 -6.31 -0.19 10.51
CA LYS A 31 -7.23 0.95 10.52
C LYS A 31 -7.08 1.83 11.75
N LEU A 32 -6.96 1.23 12.93
CA LEU A 32 -7.00 1.94 14.21
C LEU A 32 -5.62 2.36 14.71
N VAL A 33 -4.55 1.69 14.26
CA VAL A 33 -3.18 1.95 14.75
C VAL A 33 -2.28 2.41 13.61
N ILE A 34 -2.13 1.59 12.56
CA ILE A 34 -1.12 1.83 11.51
C ILE A 34 -1.43 3.08 10.71
N ILE A 35 -2.65 3.22 10.18
CA ILE A 35 -3.06 4.39 9.39
C ILE A 35 -2.94 5.68 10.22
N PRO A 36 -3.49 5.80 11.45
CA PRO A 36 -3.33 6.99 12.27
C PRO A 36 -1.87 7.33 12.58
N PHE A 37 -1.05 6.33 12.93
CA PHE A 37 0.37 6.51 13.19
C PHE A 37 1.08 7.12 11.98
N PHE A 38 0.91 6.54 10.79
CA PHE A 38 1.52 7.04 9.55
C PHE A 38 0.97 8.38 9.05
N ASN A 39 -0.31 8.68 9.34
CA ASN A 39 -0.89 10.00 9.06
C ASN A 39 -0.30 11.09 9.97
N SER A 40 0.12 10.75 11.19
CA SER A 40 0.68 11.71 12.14
C SER A 40 2.15 12.08 11.89
N MET A 41 2.84 11.33 11.03
CA MET A 41 4.27 11.52 10.79
C MET A 41 4.56 12.53 9.67
N THR A 42 5.71 13.19 9.77
CA THR A 42 6.30 13.93 8.65
C THR A 42 7.06 12.98 7.74
N TRP A 43 6.71 12.96 6.46
CA TRP A 43 7.35 12.09 5.47
C TRP A 43 8.45 12.83 4.71
N HIS A 44 9.64 12.24 4.67
CA HIS A 44 10.80 12.82 3.97
C HIS A 44 11.10 12.15 2.61
N SER A 45 10.20 11.29 2.12
CA SER A 45 10.39 10.58 0.85
C SER A 45 9.09 10.41 0.08
N LYS A 46 9.22 10.00 -1.20
CA LYS A 46 8.08 9.66 -2.06
C LYS A 46 7.25 8.47 -1.54
N LYS A 47 7.70 7.75 -0.50
CA LYS A 47 6.92 6.70 0.14
C LYS A 47 5.61 7.19 0.74
N PHE A 48 5.50 8.48 1.05
CA PHE A 48 4.21 9.08 1.41
C PHE A 48 3.14 8.84 0.36
N LEU A 49 3.48 9.00 -0.93
CA LEU A 49 2.52 8.83 -2.01
C LEU A 49 2.10 7.36 -2.16
N ASP A 50 3.03 6.43 -1.93
CA ASP A 50 2.71 4.99 -1.90
C ASP A 50 1.82 4.64 -0.70
N PHE A 51 2.06 5.26 0.46
CA PHE A 51 1.21 5.09 1.64
C PHE A 51 -0.21 5.64 1.40
N GLU A 52 -0.34 6.83 0.80
CA GLU A 52 -1.66 7.39 0.46
C GLU A 52 -2.43 6.51 -0.52
N ASP A 53 -1.76 6.00 -1.56
CA ASP A 53 -2.37 5.08 -2.52
C ASP A 53 -2.75 3.74 -1.87
N TRP A 54 -1.89 3.17 -1.03
CA TRP A 54 -2.20 1.97 -0.26
C TRP A 54 -3.40 2.18 0.67
N LYS A 55 -3.44 3.31 1.40
CA LYS A 55 -4.56 3.70 2.26
C LYS A 55 -5.86 3.82 1.47
N ARG A 56 -5.84 4.40 0.27
CA ARG A 56 -7.02 4.48 -0.61
C ARG A 56 -7.54 3.10 -0.99
N VAL A 57 -6.66 2.18 -1.41
CA VAL A 57 -7.05 0.78 -1.71
C VAL A 57 -7.64 0.11 -0.47
N PHE A 58 -7.03 0.30 0.70
CA PHE A 58 -7.57 -0.22 1.97
C PHE A 58 -9.00 0.28 2.22
N MET A 59 -9.25 1.59 2.07
CA MET A 59 -10.59 2.17 2.26
C MET A 59 -11.61 1.70 1.22
N LEU A 60 -11.20 1.48 -0.03
CA LEU A 60 -12.08 0.88 -1.06
C LEU A 60 -12.47 -0.54 -0.67
N LYS A 61 -11.51 -1.32 -0.13
CA LYS A 61 -11.76 -2.69 0.33
C LYS A 61 -12.66 -2.75 1.57
N GLU A 62 -12.48 -1.83 2.50
CA GLU A 62 -13.35 -1.67 3.68
C GLU A 62 -14.80 -1.36 3.30
N LYS A 63 -15.01 -0.64 2.19
CA LYS A 63 -16.35 -0.34 1.66
C LYS A 63 -16.93 -1.48 0.81
N GLY A 64 -16.23 -2.59 0.64
CA GLY A 64 -16.67 -3.71 -0.21
C GLY A 64 -16.61 -3.42 -1.71
N LEU A 65 -15.98 -2.32 -2.14
CA LEU A 65 -16.02 -1.89 -3.54
C LEU A 65 -15.18 -2.77 -4.48
N GLN A 66 -14.29 -3.61 -3.93
CA GLN A 66 -13.59 -4.66 -4.68
C GLN A 66 -14.53 -5.69 -5.32
N HIS A 67 -15.81 -5.70 -4.95
CA HIS A 67 -16.82 -6.58 -5.54
C HIS A 67 -17.60 -5.92 -6.69
N THR A 68 -17.26 -4.68 -7.03
CA THR A 68 -17.86 -3.93 -8.14
C THR A 68 -16.84 -3.75 -9.26
N GLU A 69 -17.27 -3.72 -10.51
CA GLU A 69 -16.38 -3.49 -11.65
C GLU A 69 -15.66 -2.14 -11.55
N HIS A 70 -16.40 -1.07 -11.25
CA HIS A 70 -15.82 0.27 -11.06
C HIS A 70 -14.82 0.31 -9.90
N GLY A 71 -15.11 -0.36 -8.78
CA GLY A 71 -14.19 -0.41 -7.65
C GLY A 71 -12.93 -1.22 -7.93
N LEU A 72 -13.03 -2.34 -8.66
CA LEU A 72 -11.87 -3.10 -9.12
C LEU A 72 -11.00 -2.26 -10.06
N LYS A 73 -11.61 -1.61 -11.06
CA LYS A 73 -10.90 -0.73 -11.99
C LYS A 73 -10.16 0.38 -11.24
N ALA A 74 -10.81 1.03 -10.28
CA ALA A 74 -10.17 2.06 -9.46
C ALA A 74 -9.00 1.50 -8.63
N ILE A 75 -9.14 0.31 -8.04
CA ILE A 75 -8.04 -0.35 -7.32
C ILE A 75 -6.85 -0.62 -8.26
N ASP A 76 -7.11 -1.17 -9.45
CA ASP A 76 -6.06 -1.49 -10.42
C ASP A 76 -5.30 -0.24 -10.88
N GLU A 77 -6.01 0.85 -11.19
CA GLU A 77 -5.40 2.14 -11.54
C GLU A 77 -4.48 2.67 -10.43
N ILE A 78 -4.87 2.51 -9.17
CA ILE A 78 -4.04 2.87 -8.02
C ILE A 78 -2.80 1.95 -7.94
N LEU A 79 -2.97 0.64 -8.08
CA LEU A 79 -1.87 -0.33 -8.05
C LEU A 79 -0.89 -0.16 -9.22
N MET A 80 -1.31 0.47 -10.31
CA MET A 80 -0.46 0.80 -11.46
C MET A 80 0.49 1.98 -11.21
N ARG A 81 0.27 2.79 -10.16
CA ARG A 81 1.11 3.96 -9.85
C ARG A 81 1.94 3.85 -8.56
N MET A 82 1.86 2.73 -7.85
CA MET A 82 2.58 2.52 -6.59
C MET A 82 4.01 2.00 -6.77
N ASN A 83 4.87 2.30 -5.79
CA ASN A 83 6.23 1.79 -5.64
C ASN A 83 7.09 2.03 -6.88
N ASN A 84 7.70 0.98 -7.44
CA ASN A 84 8.62 1.11 -8.58
C ASN A 84 7.92 1.63 -9.85
N LYS A 85 6.61 1.43 -9.99
CA LYS A 85 5.84 2.00 -11.12
C LYS A 85 5.70 3.53 -11.02
N ARG A 86 5.87 4.10 -9.82
CA ARG A 86 5.97 5.56 -9.63
C ARG A 86 7.30 6.13 -10.11
N LEU A 87 8.34 5.29 -10.13
CA LEU A 87 9.71 5.66 -10.48
C LEU A 87 10.04 5.32 -11.94
N SER A 88 9.19 4.56 -12.63
CA SER A 88 9.39 4.26 -14.05
C SER A 88 9.10 5.50 -14.89
N ASN A 89 10.16 6.12 -15.42
CA ASN A 89 10.10 7.23 -16.37
C ASN A 89 9.70 6.78 -17.79
N SER A 90 8.77 5.84 -17.91
CA SER A 90 8.19 5.48 -19.21
C SER A 90 7.40 6.70 -19.69
N ARG A 91 7.97 7.47 -20.61
CA ARG A 91 7.38 8.69 -21.18
C ARG A 91 6.11 8.37 -21.98
N HIS A 92 5.01 8.11 -21.30
CA HIS A 92 3.69 8.14 -21.90
C HIS A 92 2.90 9.29 -21.29
N LEU A 93 2.92 10.39 -22.05
CA LEU A 93 2.06 11.57 -22.08
C LEU A 93 1.38 11.97 -20.75
N LEU A 94 1.82 13.12 -20.25
CA LEU A 94 1.14 13.90 -19.22
C LEU A 94 -0.28 14.23 -19.68
N VAL A 95 -1.28 13.52 -19.15
CA VAL A 95 -2.62 14.11 -19.03
C VAL A 95 -2.57 14.95 -17.76
N ASP A 96 -2.84 16.24 -17.95
CA ASP A 96 -2.75 17.26 -16.90
C ASP A 96 -3.67 16.93 -15.72
N ARG A 97 -3.11 17.01 -14.51
CA ARG A 97 -3.72 16.51 -13.27
C ARG A 97 -4.73 17.47 -12.65
N GLU A 98 -4.97 18.62 -13.27
CA GLU A 98 -5.89 19.66 -12.82
C GLU A 98 -7.32 19.53 -13.41
N SER A 99 -7.69 18.36 -13.94
CA SER A 99 -8.98 18.17 -14.65
C SER A 99 -9.94 17.15 -14.02
N ILE A 100 -9.81 16.85 -12.73
CA ILE A 100 -10.86 16.13 -11.96
C ILE A 100 -11.12 16.83 -10.63
#